data_AF-A0AAJ0WWU2-F1
#
_entry.id   AF-A0AAJ0WWU2-F1
#
_cell.length_a   1.000
_cell.length_b   1.000
_cell.length_c   1.000
_cell.angle_alpha   90.00
_cell.angle_beta   90.00
_cell.angle_gamma   90.00
#
_symmetry.space_group_name_H-M   'P 1'
#
loop_
_entity.id
_entity.type
_entity.pdbx_description
1 polymer ?
#
loop_
_entity_poly.entity_id
_entity_poly.type
_entity_poly.pdbx_seq_one_letter_code
_entity_poly.pdbx_strand_id
1 'polypeptide(L)'
;MKIDLDKESKKTIILTSVSFFLFVFLIKASDMNLDRLVILQNQFMKVLFGSQPEFLSLSLILQLLLAMIFLTLSLAFLASYGAKKDKYQVGLIAAIISSIGLIAAIPTMLSLFIAAAVLVAFPFTVSASNTYYSELKKWKFFRIGSNAAGKALLIINLIVGLGILIAISLNSVHYTDIFKADIRETITSATLNTVDIDSPIIREQVEKRTAELVDESPLLQSYFRWLPLLTPLSLWLAFEFLRSLLLANVAGIFTSILLRIRKN
;
A
#
# COMPACT_ATOMS: atom_id res chain seq x y z
N MET A 1 -21.34 26.08 -13.13
CA MET A 1 -21.58 24.80 -13.85
C MET A 1 -22.31 23.85 -12.90
N LYS A 2 -23.61 23.60 -13.09
CA LYS A 2 -24.35 22.60 -12.27
C LYS A 2 -23.97 21.21 -12.76
N ILE A 3 -23.35 20.41 -11.89
CA ILE A 3 -23.10 19.00 -12.19
C ILE A 3 -24.41 18.25 -11.92
N ASP A 4 -25.13 17.88 -12.97
CA ASP A 4 -26.35 17.08 -12.84
C ASP A 4 -26.00 15.60 -12.66
N LEU A 5 -25.99 15.17 -11.39
CA LEU A 5 -25.70 13.79 -11.00
C LEU A 5 -26.99 12.98 -10.99
N ASP A 6 -27.13 12.08 -11.97
CA ASP A 6 -28.21 11.09 -11.97
C ASP A 6 -28.09 10.12 -10.77
N LYS A 7 -29.20 9.44 -10.45
CA LYS A 7 -29.31 8.53 -9.30
C LYS A 7 -28.19 7.47 -9.28
N GLU A 8 -27.80 6.96 -10.44
CA GLU A 8 -26.74 5.94 -10.55
C GLU A 8 -25.35 6.54 -10.30
N SER A 9 -25.09 7.75 -10.78
CA SER A 9 -23.87 8.52 -10.50
C SER A 9 -23.71 8.74 -8.99
N LYS A 10 -24.75 9.20 -8.30
CA LYS A 10 -24.75 9.38 -6.83
C LYS A 10 -24.48 8.07 -6.10
N LYS A 11 -25.17 6.98 -6.48
CA LYS A 11 -24.97 5.66 -5.89
C LYS A 11 -23.52 5.17 -6.06
N THR A 12 -22.93 5.38 -7.23
CA THR A 12 -21.55 4.96 -7.52
C THR A 12 -20.55 5.75 -6.68
N ILE A 13 -20.72 7.07 -6.55
CA ILE A 13 -19.88 7.91 -5.68
C ILE A 13 -19.95 7.38 -4.25
N ILE A 14 -21.15 7.15 -3.71
CA ILE A 14 -21.34 6.66 -2.33
C ILE A 14 -20.65 5.31 -2.13
N LEU A 15 -20.89 4.33 -3.00
CA LEU A 15 -20.28 3.00 -2.87
C LEU A 15 -18.75 3.04 -2.98
N THR A 16 -18.23 3.86 -3.89
CA THR A 16 -16.79 4.06 -4.08
C THR A 16 -16.15 4.66 -2.83
N SER A 17 -16.76 5.74 -2.30
CA SER A 17 -16.27 6.43 -1.11
C SER A 17 -16.39 5.58 0.15
N VAL A 18 -17.49 4.83 0.34
CA VAL A 18 -17.65 3.92 1.48
C VAL A 18 -16.58 2.83 1.45
N SER A 19 -16.38 2.18 0.30
CA SER A 19 -15.34 1.17 0.14
C SER A 19 -13.94 1.77 0.37
N PHE A 20 -13.71 3.00 -0.06
CA PHE A 20 -12.44 3.67 0.16
C PHE A 20 -12.23 4.03 1.63
N PHE A 21 -13.27 4.49 2.33
CA PHE A 21 -13.18 4.76 3.76
C PHE A 21 -13.01 3.49 4.60
N LEU A 22 -13.49 2.33 4.14
CA LEU A 22 -13.13 1.05 4.75
C LEU A 22 -11.64 0.74 4.57
N PHE A 23 -11.06 1.03 3.40
CA PHE A 23 -9.61 0.99 3.22
C PHE A 23 -8.89 1.92 4.21
N VAL A 24 -9.30 3.19 4.31
CA VAL A 24 -8.69 4.15 5.26
C VAL A 24 -8.83 3.69 6.70
N PHE A 25 -9.99 3.17 7.09
CA PHE A 25 -10.25 2.66 8.43
C PHE A 25 -9.32 1.50 8.77
N LEU A 26 -9.13 0.53 7.86
CA LEU A 26 -8.24 -0.60 8.09
C LEU A 26 -6.77 -0.18 8.19
N ILE A 27 -6.33 0.75 7.33
CA ILE A 27 -4.98 1.32 7.39
C ILE A 27 -4.76 2.00 8.75
N LYS A 28 -5.72 2.81 9.20
CA LYS A 28 -5.67 3.47 10.50
C LYS A 28 -5.70 2.48 11.67
N ALA A 29 -6.56 1.47 11.60
CA ALA A 29 -6.67 0.44 12.63
C ALA A 29 -5.42 -0.44 12.75
N SER A 30 -4.67 -0.60 11.66
CA SER A 30 -3.38 -1.29 11.65
C SER A 30 -2.22 -0.48 12.22
N ASP A 31 -2.43 0.80 12.55
CA ASP A 31 -1.40 1.76 12.96
C ASP A 31 -0.22 1.81 11.95
N MET A 32 -0.53 1.61 10.66
CA MET A 32 0.49 1.54 9.63
C MET A 32 1.01 2.94 9.31
N ASN A 33 2.30 3.13 9.56
CA ASN A 33 3.04 4.35 9.25
C ASN A 33 4.35 3.99 8.51
N LEU A 34 5.11 5.00 8.09
CA LEU A 34 6.37 4.79 7.36
C LEU A 34 7.40 4.05 8.22
N ASP A 35 7.46 4.29 9.53
CA ASP A 35 8.39 3.63 10.45
C ASP A 35 8.15 2.11 10.45
N ARG A 36 6.88 1.68 10.57
CA ARG A 36 6.50 0.25 10.49
C ARG A 36 6.80 -0.36 9.12
N LEU A 37 6.66 0.40 8.03
CA LEU A 37 7.01 -0.08 6.69
C LEU A 37 8.51 -0.30 6.55
N VAL A 38 9.33 0.59 7.13
CA VAL A 38 10.79 0.40 7.20
C VAL A 38 11.12 -0.82 8.05
N ILE A 39 10.55 -0.97 9.24
CA ILE A 39 10.75 -2.16 10.09
C ILE A 39 10.33 -3.47 9.38
N LEU A 40 9.25 -3.44 8.59
CA LEU A 40 8.84 -4.60 7.80
C LEU A 40 9.88 -4.99 6.74
N GLN A 41 10.60 -4.02 6.16
CA GLN A 41 11.74 -4.31 5.30
C GLN A 41 12.88 -4.98 6.09
N ASN A 42 13.10 -4.59 7.35
CA ASN A 42 14.16 -5.18 8.19
C ASN A 42 13.93 -6.66 8.44
N GLN A 43 12.68 -7.13 8.42
CA GLN A 43 12.37 -8.55 8.62
C GLN A 43 13.12 -9.45 7.62
N PHE A 44 13.37 -8.98 6.39
CA PHE A 44 14.22 -9.72 5.44
C PHE A 44 15.67 -9.83 5.93
N MET A 45 16.23 -8.76 6.49
CA MET A 45 17.56 -8.77 7.10
C MET A 45 17.59 -9.63 8.37
N LYS A 46 16.54 -9.57 9.19
CA LYS A 46 16.37 -10.41 10.39
C LYS A 46 16.43 -11.90 10.05
N VAL A 47 15.77 -12.33 8.97
CA VAL A 47 15.85 -13.71 8.47
C VAL A 47 17.28 -14.08 8.06
N LEU A 48 18.01 -13.17 7.40
CA LEU A 48 19.42 -13.41 7.03
C LEU A 48 20.34 -13.55 8.26
N PHE A 49 20.03 -12.87 9.36
CA PHE A 49 20.73 -13.01 10.65
C PHE A 49 20.25 -14.22 11.48
N GLY A 50 19.42 -15.09 10.91
CA GLY A 50 18.99 -16.34 11.56
C GLY A 50 17.89 -16.16 12.61
N SER A 51 17.28 -14.98 12.70
CA SER A 51 16.13 -14.77 13.59
C SER A 51 14.82 -15.19 12.92
N GLN A 52 13.90 -15.74 13.71
CA GLN A 52 12.58 -16.15 13.23
C GLN A 52 11.72 -14.90 12.95
N PRO A 53 10.94 -14.87 11.86
CA PRO A 53 10.02 -13.78 11.60
C PRO A 53 8.96 -13.67 12.70
N GLU A 54 8.74 -12.46 13.22
CA GLU A 54 7.81 -12.24 14.32
C GLU A 54 6.35 -12.40 13.87
N PHE A 55 5.51 -13.03 14.70
CA PHE A 55 4.07 -13.24 14.43
C PHE A 55 3.29 -11.92 14.18
N LEU A 56 3.75 -10.81 14.76
CA LEU A 56 3.24 -9.45 14.55
C LEU A 56 3.36 -8.97 13.09
N SER A 57 4.33 -9.50 12.34
CA SER A 57 4.48 -9.17 10.91
C SER A 57 3.36 -9.75 10.05
N LEU A 58 2.84 -10.94 10.40
CA LEU A 58 1.83 -11.63 9.61
C LEU A 58 0.44 -11.00 9.76
N SER A 59 0.08 -10.53 10.96
CA SER A 59 -1.19 -9.83 11.18
C SER A 59 -1.23 -8.48 10.45
N LEU A 60 -0.11 -7.76 10.43
CA LEU A 60 0.02 -6.50 9.69
C LEU A 60 -0.08 -6.71 8.18
N ILE A 61 0.57 -7.75 7.64
CA ILE A 61 0.46 -8.13 6.22
C ILE A 61 -1.00 -8.47 5.86
N LEU A 62 -1.70 -9.23 6.71
CA LEU A 62 -3.09 -9.60 6.46
C LEU A 62 -4.03 -8.38 6.48
N GLN A 63 -3.84 -7.46 7.42
CA GLN A 63 -4.61 -6.21 7.48
C GLN A 63 -4.35 -5.33 6.27
N LEU A 64 -3.10 -5.22 5.81
CA LEU A 64 -2.75 -4.49 4.60
C LEU A 64 -3.38 -5.12 3.36
N LEU A 65 -3.34 -6.45 3.26
CA LEU A 65 -4.00 -7.18 2.17
C LEU A 65 -5.51 -6.91 2.15
N LEU A 66 -6.16 -6.96 3.31
CA LEU A 66 -7.58 -6.68 3.45
C LEU A 66 -7.90 -5.23 3.07
N ALA A 67 -7.09 -4.26 3.51
CA ALA A 67 -7.24 -2.87 3.13
C ALA A 67 -7.15 -2.71 1.61
N MET A 68 -6.16 -3.33 0.95
CA MET A 68 -5.98 -3.26 -0.49
C MET A 68 -7.15 -3.86 -1.28
N ILE A 69 -7.85 -4.87 -0.73
CA ILE A 69 -9.09 -5.40 -1.31
C ILE A 69 -10.19 -4.32 -1.34
N PHE A 70 -10.33 -3.53 -0.28
CA PHE A 70 -11.33 -2.44 -0.24
C PHE A 70 -10.99 -1.28 -1.18
N LEU A 71 -9.70 -0.95 -1.34
CA LEU A 71 -9.26 -0.01 -2.38
C LEU A 71 -9.61 -0.53 -3.78
N THR A 72 -9.36 -1.82 -4.02
CA THR A 72 -9.68 -2.50 -5.28
C THR A 72 -11.18 -2.52 -5.55
N LEU A 73 -12.00 -2.71 -4.52
CA LEU A 73 -13.46 -2.69 -4.64
C LEU A 73 -13.98 -1.29 -5.01
N SER A 74 -13.38 -0.21 -4.49
CA SER A 74 -13.67 1.17 -4.93
C SER A 74 -13.43 1.32 -6.43
N LEU A 75 -12.29 0.84 -6.92
CA LEU A 75 -11.98 0.86 -8.35
C LEU A 75 -12.94 -0.01 -9.17
N ALA A 76 -13.37 -1.16 -8.64
CA ALA A 76 -14.33 -2.04 -9.32
C ALA A 76 -15.72 -1.39 -9.47
N PHE A 77 -16.17 -0.59 -8.49
CA PHE A 77 -17.41 0.19 -8.61
C PHE A 77 -17.30 1.26 -9.71
N LEU A 78 -16.19 2.00 -9.73
CA LEU A 78 -15.91 2.99 -10.78
C LEU A 78 -15.80 2.32 -12.16
N ALA A 79 -15.16 1.16 -12.25
CA ALA A 79 -15.01 0.43 -13.50
C ALA A 79 -16.35 -0.10 -14.04
N SER A 80 -17.20 -0.62 -13.16
CA SER A 80 -18.55 -1.05 -13.49
C SER A 80 -19.43 0.11 -13.99
N TYR A 81 -19.27 1.30 -13.41
CA TYR A 81 -19.95 2.50 -13.86
C TYR A 81 -19.40 2.98 -15.22
N GLY A 82 -18.07 3.13 -15.32
CA GLY A 82 -17.37 3.59 -16.52
C GLY A 82 -17.65 2.74 -17.75
N ALA A 83 -17.82 1.42 -17.58
CA ALA A 83 -18.18 0.50 -18.66
C ALA A 83 -19.51 0.84 -19.36
N LYS A 84 -20.45 1.55 -18.71
CA LYS A 84 -21.73 1.96 -19.32
C LYS A 84 -21.82 3.47 -19.55
N LYS A 85 -21.08 4.27 -18.78
CA LYS A 85 -21.19 5.73 -18.75
C LYS A 85 -19.80 6.35 -18.62
N ASP A 86 -19.38 7.13 -19.60
CA ASP A 86 -18.11 7.84 -19.58
C ASP A 86 -18.23 9.23 -18.93
N LYS A 87 -18.65 9.25 -17.65
CA LYS A 87 -18.70 10.50 -16.88
C LYS A 87 -17.48 10.61 -15.99
N TYR A 88 -16.37 11.10 -16.55
CA TYR A 88 -15.13 11.41 -15.84
C TYR A 88 -15.36 12.14 -14.50
N GLN A 89 -16.32 13.07 -14.46
CA GLN A 89 -16.70 13.84 -13.28
C GLN A 89 -17.10 12.97 -12.08
N VAL A 90 -17.69 11.79 -12.29
CA VAL A 90 -18.06 10.86 -11.22
C VAL A 90 -16.83 10.32 -10.51
N GLY A 91 -15.82 9.92 -11.28
CA GLY A 91 -14.53 9.48 -10.73
C GLY A 91 -13.82 10.62 -10.01
N LEU A 92 -13.82 11.84 -10.57
CA LEU A 92 -13.22 13.01 -9.94
C LEU A 92 -13.88 13.38 -8.61
N ILE A 93 -15.21 13.42 -8.54
CA ILE A 93 -15.94 13.74 -7.30
C ILE A 93 -15.68 12.68 -6.23
N ALA A 94 -15.73 11.39 -6.60
CA ALA A 94 -15.39 10.31 -5.69
C ALA A 94 -13.95 10.42 -5.18
N ALA A 95 -13.01 10.81 -6.05
CA ALA A 95 -11.61 11.01 -5.69
C ALA A 95 -11.41 12.17 -4.71
N ILE A 96 -12.08 13.31 -4.93
CA ILE A 96 -12.01 14.47 -4.05
C ILE A 96 -12.55 14.11 -2.65
N ILE A 97 -13.73 13.50 -2.57
CA ILE A 97 -14.33 13.07 -1.29
C ILE A 97 -13.41 12.09 -0.57
N SER A 98 -12.89 11.09 -1.29
CA SER A 98 -11.98 10.08 -0.75
C SER A 98 -10.67 10.69 -0.24
N SER A 99 -10.08 11.61 -1.01
CA SER A 99 -8.83 12.28 -0.68
C SER A 99 -8.95 13.19 0.55
N ILE A 100 -10.02 13.99 0.64
CA ILE A 100 -10.28 14.84 1.80
C ILE A 100 -10.45 13.98 3.05
N GLY A 101 -11.26 12.92 2.97
CA GLY A 101 -11.49 12.04 4.12
C GLY A 101 -10.23 11.27 4.55
N LEU A 102 -9.37 10.86 3.60
CA LEU A 102 -8.07 10.25 3.93
C LEU A 102 -7.16 11.22 4.68
N ILE A 103 -6.98 12.44 4.16
CA ILE A 103 -6.08 13.44 4.77
C ILE A 103 -6.59 13.83 6.16
N ALA A 104 -7.91 13.97 6.33
CA ALA A 104 -8.51 14.26 7.63
C ALA A 104 -8.35 13.10 8.63
N ALA A 105 -8.43 11.85 8.18
CA ALA A 105 -8.35 10.68 9.05
C ALA A 105 -6.91 10.34 9.46
N ILE A 106 -5.94 10.54 8.56
CA ILE A 106 -4.52 10.19 8.72
C ILE A 106 -3.66 11.34 8.15
N PRO A 107 -3.38 12.40 8.92
CA PRO A 107 -2.67 13.58 8.40
C PRO A 107 -1.15 13.33 8.34
N THR A 108 -0.69 12.60 7.33
CA THR A 108 0.73 12.22 7.14
C THR A 108 1.19 12.54 5.72
N MET A 109 2.51 12.62 5.52
CA MET A 109 3.06 12.80 4.18
C MET A 109 2.64 11.67 3.22
N LEU A 110 2.60 10.42 3.71
CA LEU A 110 2.15 9.27 2.94
C LEU A 110 0.69 9.41 2.48
N SER A 111 -0.19 9.94 3.33
CA SER A 111 -1.60 10.12 2.97
C SER A 111 -1.81 11.19 1.90
N LEU A 112 -0.94 12.20 1.81
CA LEU A 112 -0.94 13.16 0.70
C LEU A 112 -0.60 12.50 -0.64
N PHE A 113 0.37 11.59 -0.66
CA PHE A 113 0.71 10.85 -1.88
C PHE A 113 -0.37 9.85 -2.28
N ILE A 114 -0.99 9.16 -1.31
CA ILE A 114 -2.15 8.30 -1.59
C ILE A 114 -3.32 9.14 -2.11
N ALA A 115 -3.58 10.33 -1.55
CA ALA A 115 -4.61 11.25 -2.05
C ALA A 115 -4.31 11.70 -3.50
N ALA A 116 -3.08 12.11 -3.79
CA ALA A 116 -2.65 12.46 -5.14
C ALA A 116 -2.83 11.28 -6.12
N ALA A 117 -2.47 10.07 -5.69
CA ALA A 117 -2.66 8.86 -6.47
C ALA A 117 -4.13 8.60 -6.80
N VAL A 118 -5.02 8.75 -5.80
CA VAL A 118 -6.47 8.57 -5.96
C VAL A 118 -7.08 9.62 -6.89
N LEU A 119 -6.65 10.88 -6.78
CA LEU A 119 -7.08 11.98 -7.67
C LEU A 119 -6.81 11.70 -9.14
N VAL A 120 -5.75 10.95 -9.46
CA VAL A 120 -5.43 10.55 -10.84
C VAL A 120 -6.12 9.23 -11.20
N ALA A 121 -6.04 8.22 -10.33
CA ALA A 121 -6.43 6.85 -10.65
C ALA A 121 -7.95 6.64 -10.76
N PHE A 122 -8.75 7.30 -9.92
CA PHE A 122 -10.21 7.15 -9.92
C PHE A 122 -10.86 7.66 -11.22
N PRO A 123 -10.63 8.92 -11.65
CA PRO A 123 -11.15 9.38 -12.93
C PRO A 123 -10.61 8.57 -14.11
N PHE A 124 -9.31 8.21 -14.08
CA PHE A 124 -8.72 7.33 -15.10
C PHE A 124 -9.48 5.99 -15.21
N THR A 125 -9.85 5.38 -14.08
CA THR A 125 -10.57 4.11 -14.07
C THR A 125 -11.90 4.19 -14.82
N VAL A 126 -12.63 5.30 -14.69
CA VAL A 126 -13.91 5.51 -15.39
C VAL A 126 -13.70 5.54 -16.90
N SER A 127 -12.79 6.36 -17.40
CA SER A 127 -12.54 6.52 -18.84
C SER A 127 -11.88 5.29 -19.47
N ALA A 128 -10.93 4.65 -18.77
CA ALA A 128 -10.31 3.41 -19.22
C ALA A 128 -11.35 2.27 -19.35
N SER A 129 -12.31 2.19 -18.42
CA SER A 129 -13.34 1.16 -18.46
C SER A 129 -14.29 1.29 -19.64
N ASN A 130 -14.64 2.53 -20.02
CA ASN A 130 -15.43 2.77 -21.22
C ASN A 130 -14.71 2.27 -22.49
N THR A 131 -13.41 2.58 -22.60
CA THR A 131 -12.55 2.13 -23.70
C THR A 131 -12.49 0.60 -23.77
N TYR A 132 -12.25 -0.08 -22.65
CA TYR A 132 -12.25 -1.55 -22.65
C TYR A 132 -13.63 -2.15 -22.92
N TYR A 133 -14.71 -1.44 -22.57
CA TYR A 133 -16.06 -1.87 -22.92
C TYR A 133 -16.34 -1.76 -24.42
N SER A 134 -15.77 -0.82 -25.17
CA SER A 134 -15.96 -0.81 -26.62
C SER A 134 -15.13 -1.89 -27.33
N GLU A 135 -13.93 -2.18 -26.83
CA GLU A 135 -12.94 -3.02 -27.52
C GLU A 135 -13.09 -4.54 -27.27
N LEU A 136 -13.56 -4.95 -26.08
CA LEU A 136 -13.49 -6.35 -25.66
C LEU A 136 -14.75 -7.16 -26.05
N LYS A 137 -14.55 -8.29 -26.77
CA LYS A 137 -15.65 -9.15 -27.27
C LYS A 137 -15.93 -10.43 -26.44
N LYS A 138 -14.92 -11.14 -25.91
CA LYS A 138 -15.06 -12.36 -25.07
C LYS A 138 -14.65 -12.09 -23.61
N TRP A 139 -15.39 -12.61 -22.63
CA TRP A 139 -15.19 -12.36 -21.18
C TRP A 139 -15.19 -10.86 -20.80
N LYS A 140 -15.99 -10.10 -21.57
CA LYS A 140 -16.00 -8.64 -21.60
C LYS A 140 -16.02 -8.01 -20.20
N PHE A 141 -16.96 -8.41 -19.34
CA PHE A 141 -17.14 -7.76 -18.04
C PHE A 141 -16.01 -8.01 -17.03
N PHE A 142 -15.44 -9.21 -17.01
CA PHE A 142 -14.29 -9.52 -16.16
C PHE A 142 -13.05 -8.73 -16.59
N ARG A 143 -12.76 -8.73 -17.89
CA ARG A 143 -11.56 -8.09 -18.45
C ARG A 143 -11.58 -6.56 -18.34
N ILE A 144 -12.77 -5.93 -18.39
CA ILE A 144 -12.89 -4.49 -18.16
C ILE A 144 -12.43 -4.12 -16.76
N GLY A 145 -12.99 -4.77 -15.73
CA GLY A 145 -12.64 -4.51 -14.34
C GLY A 145 -11.17 -4.80 -14.07
N SER A 146 -10.71 -5.96 -14.54
CA SER A 146 -9.33 -6.41 -14.34
C SER A 146 -8.30 -5.46 -14.99
N ASN A 147 -8.53 -5.01 -16.23
CA ASN A 147 -7.61 -4.12 -16.92
C ASN A 147 -7.69 -2.67 -16.41
N ALA A 148 -8.90 -2.14 -16.18
CA ALA A 148 -9.05 -0.76 -15.72
C ALA A 148 -8.54 -0.58 -14.30
N ALA A 149 -9.03 -1.37 -13.34
CA ALA A 149 -8.57 -1.31 -11.96
C ALA A 149 -7.11 -1.77 -11.84
N GLY A 150 -6.68 -2.77 -12.63
CA GLY A 150 -5.30 -3.22 -12.66
C GLY A 150 -4.32 -2.14 -13.10
N LYS A 151 -4.66 -1.31 -14.09
CA LYS A 151 -3.82 -0.16 -14.48
C LYS A 151 -3.93 1.01 -13.49
N ALA A 152 -5.10 1.24 -12.92
CA ALA A 152 -5.28 2.24 -11.88
C ALA A 152 -4.45 1.93 -10.62
N LEU A 153 -4.41 0.66 -10.20
CA LEU A 153 -3.55 0.21 -9.11
C LEU A 153 -2.06 0.38 -9.43
N LEU A 154 -1.64 0.16 -10.68
CA LEU A 154 -0.26 0.44 -11.10
C LEU A 154 0.08 1.93 -10.93
N ILE A 155 -0.81 2.83 -11.37
CA ILE A 155 -0.66 4.29 -11.18
C ILE A 155 -0.54 4.61 -9.69
N ILE A 156 -1.40 4.02 -8.85
CA ILE A 156 -1.36 4.20 -7.40
C ILE A 156 -0.03 3.73 -6.83
N ASN A 157 0.42 2.53 -7.17
CA ASN A 157 1.67 1.95 -6.69
C ASN A 157 2.88 2.84 -7.06
N LEU A 158 2.90 3.40 -8.26
CA LEU A 158 3.98 4.29 -8.70
C LEU A 158 4.00 5.61 -7.92
N ILE A 159 2.86 6.27 -7.77
CA ILE A 159 2.77 7.56 -7.06
C ILE A 159 3.06 7.37 -5.56
N VAL A 160 2.53 6.31 -4.95
CA VAL A 160 2.80 5.98 -3.54
C VAL A 160 4.26 5.59 -3.35
N GLY A 161 4.85 4.81 -4.25
CA GLY A 161 6.28 4.46 -4.21
C GLY A 161 7.19 5.68 -4.29
N LEU A 162 6.87 6.63 -5.18
CA LEU A 162 7.55 7.93 -5.24
C LEU A 162 7.38 8.73 -3.94
N GLY A 163 6.19 8.69 -3.34
CA GLY A 163 5.93 9.33 -2.06
C GLY A 163 6.78 8.77 -0.92
N ILE A 164 6.91 7.45 -0.85
CA ILE A 164 7.76 6.76 0.12
C ILE A 164 9.23 7.13 -0.11
N LEU A 165 9.70 7.12 -1.37
CA LEU A 165 11.06 7.53 -1.73
C LEU A 165 11.36 8.94 -1.23
N ILE A 166 10.48 9.90 -1.52
CA ILE A 166 10.65 11.30 -1.10
C ILE A 166 10.63 11.40 0.43
N ALA A 167 9.66 10.76 1.09
CA ALA A 167 9.51 10.84 2.54
C ALA A 167 10.72 10.26 3.29
N ILE A 168 11.26 9.12 2.81
CA ILE A 168 12.46 8.51 3.41
C ILE A 168 13.70 9.32 3.09
N SER A 169 13.83 9.85 1.87
CA SER A 169 15.00 10.65 1.49
C SER A 169 15.10 11.94 2.31
N LEU A 170 13.97 12.61 2.57
CA LEU A 170 13.94 13.83 3.37
C LEU A 170 14.23 13.60 4.86
N ASN A 171 13.91 12.42 5.39
CA ASN A 171 14.13 12.05 6.79
C ASN A 171 15.11 10.88 6.92
N SER A 172 16.15 10.86 6.08
CA SER A 172 17.06 9.72 5.95
C SER A 172 17.79 9.37 7.25
N VAL A 173 18.12 10.37 8.08
CA VAL A 173 18.74 10.17 9.40
C VAL A 173 17.80 9.37 10.31
N HIS A 174 16.56 9.83 10.49
CA HIS A 174 15.54 9.17 11.31
C HIS A 174 15.31 7.72 10.90
N TYR A 175 15.11 7.46 9.60
CA TYR A 175 14.86 6.10 9.12
C TYR A 175 16.09 5.20 9.20
N THR A 176 17.29 5.76 9.04
CA THR A 176 18.54 5.02 9.26
C THR A 176 18.68 4.64 10.73
N ASP A 177 18.35 5.54 11.66
CA ASP A 177 18.44 5.29 13.09
C ASP A 177 17.43 4.24 13.56
N ILE A 178 16.18 4.31 13.10
CA ILE A 178 15.17 3.26 13.33
C ILE A 178 15.68 1.91 12.85
N PHE A 179 16.23 1.88 11.63
CA PHE A 179 16.71 0.65 11.03
C PHE A 179 17.88 0.05 11.80
N LYS A 180 18.86 0.89 12.19
CA LYS A 180 19.99 0.49 13.03
C LYS A 180 19.55 -0.02 14.38
N ALA A 181 18.62 0.66 15.04
CA ALA A 181 18.10 0.27 16.34
C ALA A 181 17.48 -1.13 16.29
N ASP A 182 16.64 -1.39 15.31
CA ASP A 182 15.97 -2.68 15.13
C ASP A 182 16.94 -3.83 14.78
N ILE A 183 17.99 -3.56 13.98
CA ILE A 183 19.07 -4.54 13.75
C ILE A 183 19.87 -4.80 15.04
N ARG A 184 20.23 -3.76 15.79
CA ARG A 184 20.98 -3.90 17.04
C ARG A 184 20.20 -4.73 18.05
N GLU A 185 18.92 -4.45 18.20
CA GLU A 185 18.02 -5.23 19.05
C GLU A 185 18.02 -6.70 18.63
N THR A 186 17.85 -6.96 17.33
CA THR A 186 17.83 -8.34 16.80
C THR A 186 19.13 -9.10 17.07
N ILE A 187 20.29 -8.50 16.79
CA ILE A 187 21.60 -9.13 17.02
C ILE A 187 21.87 -9.32 18.51
N THR A 188 21.54 -8.32 19.33
CA THR A 188 21.70 -8.39 20.80
C THR A 188 20.86 -9.53 21.36
N SER A 189 19.57 -9.58 21.03
CA SER A 189 18.66 -10.63 21.48
C SER A 189 19.09 -12.02 21.00
N ALA A 190 19.49 -12.16 19.73
CA ALA A 190 19.99 -13.42 19.21
C ALA A 190 21.25 -13.89 19.95
N THR A 191 22.20 -12.97 20.21
CA THR A 191 23.44 -13.28 20.92
C THR A 191 23.17 -13.69 22.36
N LEU A 192 22.33 -12.95 23.09
CA LEU A 192 21.97 -13.27 24.47
C LEU A 192 21.28 -14.65 24.58
N ASN A 193 20.39 -14.96 23.64
CA ASN A 193 19.72 -16.27 23.59
C ASN A 193 20.69 -17.42 23.31
N THR A 194 21.79 -17.19 22.58
CA THR A 194 22.82 -18.23 22.35
C THR A 194 23.76 -18.43 23.53
N VAL A 195 23.97 -17.39 24.34
CA VAL A 195 24.95 -17.42 25.42
C VAL A 195 24.33 -17.97 26.72
N ASP A 196 22.99 -17.96 26.87
CA ASP A 196 22.25 -18.47 28.06
C ASP A 196 22.80 -17.95 29.40
N ILE A 197 23.30 -16.72 29.40
CA ILE A 197 23.80 -16.04 30.61
C ILE A 197 22.99 -14.77 30.85
N ASP A 198 22.16 -14.79 31.89
CA ASP A 198 21.43 -13.62 32.37
C ASP A 198 22.28 -12.83 33.37
N SER A 199 23.28 -12.10 32.84
CA SER A 199 24.11 -11.19 33.62
C SER A 199 24.02 -9.77 33.06
N PRO A 200 23.72 -8.75 33.89
CA PRO A 200 23.61 -7.37 33.42
C PRO A 200 24.92 -6.84 32.83
N ILE A 201 26.07 -7.32 33.30
CA ILE A 201 27.39 -6.94 32.79
C ILE A 201 27.61 -7.52 31.38
N ILE A 202 27.23 -8.77 31.16
CA ILE A 202 27.35 -9.43 29.85
C ILE A 202 26.40 -8.76 28.85
N ARG A 203 25.18 -8.42 29.29
CA ARG A 203 24.23 -7.69 28.47
C ARG A 203 24.77 -6.34 28.01
N GLU A 204 25.29 -5.52 28.93
CA GLU A 204 25.88 -4.22 28.59
C GLU A 204 27.06 -4.38 27.61
N GLN A 205 27.90 -5.41 27.80
CA GLN A 205 29.01 -5.70 26.91
C GLN A 205 28.56 -6.14 25.51
N VAL A 206 27.52 -6.98 25.41
CA VAL A 206 26.92 -7.41 24.14
C VAL A 206 26.28 -6.22 23.41
N GLU A 207 25.53 -5.38 24.12
CA GLU A 207 24.90 -4.18 23.56
C GLU A 207 25.97 -3.23 22.98
N LYS A 208 27.05 -2.99 23.72
CA LYS A 208 28.16 -2.14 23.26
C LYS A 208 28.89 -2.73 22.04
N ARG A 209 29.22 -4.02 22.07
CA ARG A 209 29.86 -4.70 20.93
C ARG A 209 28.97 -4.74 19.69
N THR A 210 27.67 -4.92 19.88
CA THR A 210 26.69 -4.90 18.80
C THR A 210 26.57 -3.51 18.18
N ALA A 211 26.56 -2.46 19.01
CA ALA A 211 26.57 -1.08 18.52
C ALA A 211 27.82 -0.79 17.68
N GLU A 212 29.00 -1.15 18.17
CA GLU A 212 30.28 -1.05 17.43
C GLU A 212 30.20 -1.79 16.08
N LEU A 213 29.74 -3.04 16.09
CA LEU A 213 29.62 -3.86 14.87
C LEU A 213 28.65 -3.25 13.85
N VAL A 214 27.50 -2.74 14.29
CA VAL A 214 26.50 -2.13 13.40
C VAL A 214 26.99 -0.81 12.83
N ASP A 215 27.73 -0.02 13.59
CA ASP A 215 28.25 1.27 13.13
C ASP A 215 29.52 1.15 12.29
N GLU A 216 30.38 0.16 12.53
CA GLU A 216 31.64 0.03 11.79
C GLU A 216 31.56 -0.92 10.58
N SER A 217 30.55 -1.79 10.51
CA SER A 217 30.42 -2.78 9.42
C SER A 217 30.24 -2.10 8.05
N PRO A 218 31.20 -2.29 7.10
CA PRO A 218 31.09 -1.70 5.76
C PRO A 218 29.88 -2.19 4.97
N LEU A 219 29.45 -3.43 5.22
CA LEU A 219 28.28 -4.03 4.58
C LEU A 219 26.99 -3.38 5.06
N LEU A 220 26.85 -3.20 6.38
CA LEU A 220 25.67 -2.56 6.98
C LEU A 220 25.60 -1.07 6.60
N GLN A 221 26.73 -0.36 6.64
CA GLN A 221 26.81 1.03 6.20
C GLN A 221 26.43 1.20 4.73
N SER A 222 26.86 0.28 3.86
CA SER A 222 26.43 0.26 2.47
C SER A 222 24.92 0.04 2.38
N TYR A 223 24.37 -0.93 3.10
CA TYR A 223 22.94 -1.20 3.12
C TYR A 223 22.12 0.02 3.58
N PHE A 224 22.54 0.70 4.66
CA PHE A 224 21.85 1.90 5.17
C PHE A 224 21.81 3.04 4.17
N ARG A 225 22.88 3.24 3.39
CA ARG A 225 22.90 4.27 2.32
C ARG A 225 21.88 4.00 1.23
N TRP A 226 21.61 2.72 0.91
CA TRP A 226 20.66 2.33 -0.11
C TRP A 226 19.23 2.19 0.41
N LEU A 227 19.01 2.27 1.73
CA LEU A 227 17.71 2.14 2.37
C LEU A 227 16.63 3.03 1.73
N PRO A 228 16.86 4.35 1.46
CA PRO A 228 15.86 5.19 0.82
C PRO A 228 15.38 4.69 -0.55
N LEU A 229 16.20 3.92 -1.26
CA LEU A 229 15.84 3.31 -2.54
C LEU A 229 15.25 1.92 -2.38
N LEU A 230 15.80 1.11 -1.47
CA LEU A 230 15.41 -0.28 -1.27
C LEU A 230 14.01 -0.40 -0.64
N THR A 231 13.63 0.49 0.28
CA THR A 231 12.28 0.48 0.88
C THR A 231 11.18 0.70 -0.16
N PRO A 232 11.16 1.79 -0.95
CA PRO A 232 10.11 1.99 -1.94
C PRO A 232 10.15 0.93 -3.04
N LEU A 233 11.32 0.45 -3.45
CA LEU A 233 11.44 -0.59 -4.48
C LEU A 233 10.86 -1.93 -4.01
N SER A 234 11.18 -2.36 -2.78
CA SER A 234 10.67 -3.63 -2.22
C SER A 234 9.15 -3.58 -2.02
N LEU A 235 8.63 -2.47 -1.49
CA LEU A 235 7.18 -2.26 -1.35
C LEU A 235 6.48 -2.19 -2.71
N TRP A 236 7.07 -1.51 -3.69
CA TRP A 236 6.53 -1.45 -5.04
C TRP A 236 6.46 -2.85 -5.66
N LEU A 237 7.53 -3.64 -5.59
CA LEU A 237 7.55 -5.03 -6.08
C LEU A 237 6.48 -5.89 -5.39
N ALA A 238 6.34 -5.78 -4.06
CA ALA A 238 5.34 -6.52 -3.31
C ALA A 238 3.91 -6.12 -3.73
N PHE A 239 3.62 -4.83 -3.85
CA PHE A 239 2.32 -4.35 -4.30
C PHE A 239 2.05 -4.69 -5.76
N GLU A 240 3.06 -4.74 -6.61
CA GLU A 240 2.94 -5.10 -8.02
C GLU A 240 2.67 -6.60 -8.20
N PHE A 241 3.30 -7.43 -7.37
CA PHE A 241 2.99 -8.85 -7.25
C PHE A 241 1.55 -9.07 -6.80
N LEU A 242 1.11 -8.40 -5.72
CA LEU A 242 -0.27 -8.47 -5.23
C LEU A 242 -1.29 -7.97 -6.27
N ARG A 243 -0.95 -6.88 -6.97
CA ARG A 243 -1.76 -6.31 -8.05
C ARG A 243 -2.02 -7.35 -9.14
N SER A 244 -0.96 -8.01 -9.59
CA SER A 244 -0.99 -8.94 -10.72
C SER A 244 -1.61 -10.29 -10.35
N LEU A 245 -1.29 -10.82 -9.18
CA LEU A 245 -1.75 -12.13 -8.74
C LEU A 245 -3.22 -12.10 -8.26
N LEU A 246 -3.58 -11.09 -7.47
CA LEU A 246 -4.83 -11.10 -6.72
C LEU A 246 -5.74 -9.91 -7.06
N LEU A 247 -5.29 -8.67 -6.87
CA LEU A 247 -6.18 -7.51 -6.87
C LEU A 247 -6.83 -7.24 -8.23
N ALA A 248 -6.09 -7.36 -9.33
CA ALA A 248 -6.68 -7.20 -10.66
C ALA A 248 -7.76 -8.27 -10.95
N ASN A 249 -7.57 -9.49 -10.46
CA ASN A 249 -8.56 -10.57 -10.61
C ASN A 249 -9.80 -10.30 -9.75
N VAL A 250 -9.60 -9.87 -8.50
CA VAL A 250 -10.68 -9.45 -7.59
C VAL A 250 -11.51 -8.34 -8.24
N ALA A 251 -10.88 -7.29 -8.77
CA ALA A 251 -11.60 -6.23 -9.49
C ALA A 251 -12.42 -6.76 -10.65
N GLY A 252 -11.85 -7.65 -11.48
CA GLY A 252 -12.55 -8.28 -12.59
C GLY A 252 -13.78 -9.07 -12.16
N ILE A 253 -13.68 -9.85 -11.08
CA ILE A 253 -14.82 -10.62 -10.51
C ILE A 253 -15.93 -9.65 -10.08
N PHE A 254 -15.61 -8.65 -9.25
CA PHE A 254 -16.60 -7.71 -8.74
C PHE A 254 -17.25 -6.88 -9.86
N THR A 255 -16.47 -6.36 -10.80
CA THR A 255 -17.02 -5.63 -11.96
C THR A 255 -17.94 -6.52 -12.80
N SER A 256 -17.59 -7.79 -13.01
CA SER A 256 -18.43 -8.77 -13.72
C SER A 256 -19.77 -8.99 -13.03
N ILE A 257 -19.76 -9.21 -11.71
CA ILE A 257 -20.97 -9.40 -10.90
C ILE A 257 -21.85 -8.14 -10.99
N LEU A 258 -21.28 -6.96 -10.75
CA LEU A 258 -22.01 -5.69 -10.76
C LEU A 258 -22.64 -5.38 -12.12
N LEU A 259 -21.93 -5.66 -13.22
CA LEU A 259 -22.45 -5.43 -14.57
C LEU A 259 -23.59 -6.40 -14.94
N ARG A 260 -23.53 -7.66 -14.46
CA ARG A 260 -24.62 -8.63 -14.64
C ARG A 260 -25.86 -8.24 -13.85
N ILE A 261 -25.71 -7.85 -12.58
CA ILE A 261 -26.82 -7.39 -11.74
C ILE A 261 -27.52 -6.16 -12.35
N ARG A 262 -26.77 -5.26 -12.99
CA ARG A 262 -27.32 -4.07 -13.66
C ARG A 262 -27.91 -4.34 -15.05
N LYS A 263 -27.82 -5.56 -15.59
CA LYS A 263 -28.38 -5.92 -16.90
C LYS A 263 -29.75 -6.59 -16.77
N ASN A 264 -29.97 -7.26 -15.64
CA ASN A 264 -31.28 -7.73 -15.19
C ASN A 264 -32.03 -6.60 -14.47
#